data_AF-A0A846NEZ6-F1
#
_entry.id   AF-A0A846NEZ6-F1
#
_cell.length_a   1.000
_cell.length_b   1.000
_cell.length_c   1.000
_cell.angle_alpha   90.00
_cell.angle_beta   90.00
_cell.angle_gamma   90.00
#
_symmetry.space_group_name_H-M   'P 1'
#
loop_
_entity.id
_entity.type
_entity.pdbx_description
1 polymer ?
#
loop_
_entity_poly.entity_id
_entity_poly.type
_entity_poly.pdbx_seq_one_letter_code
_entity_poly.pdbx_strand_id
1 'polypeptide(L)'
;MTESGEGEAIEDKLVKPLTYTTFRYYLATGVIGLVILWGLFAYLTQLMEGLGVTGLNTPILWGMYISSFIFFSGVSMAGTLISAVLRITKVEWRRPITRIAEAVTVFALLLTIMQIFFDMGRPDRLFHILFYGRFQSPLVWDLISIPTYLLASILYLYVAMIPDFSIFLVKGKVTGWKSKLYELLSLNWRATEEQVERLEKALKVMASLVIPIAVSVHTVVSWTLAMNLRPSWHSAVFGPYFVTGAIYSGIAAIITAMWFYRKIFKTEEYIKREHFKNLGWLLLILNLALIYMVTNHILTDYYGGEVADIAVLNSLFFEEWAPVFWSFISTDIIIPILILATVLLYRKEWVVNGTFVASIIVNIGMFLERYIIVAPTLSRPFLPYPRAFYTPTWVELSILAASVATFCFLFFVFVKLIPFIPVWEVKELDRNLDLFGRFCRGSPRQSRSLRKNWLPRVLLLLVICIYGYSLYIIARMIIIPIYTPEGMVAASEGFKLVAAPVTAVISIMWFAMGYAIYQLYKITEVV
;
A
#
# COMPACT_ATOMS: atom_id res chain seq x y z
N MET A 1 -6.29 -23.77 36.65
CA MET A 1 -5.94 -22.40 36.18
C MET A 1 -7.15 -21.89 35.42
N THR A 2 -7.75 -20.81 35.89
CA THR A 2 -9.00 -20.27 35.34
C THR A 2 -8.75 -19.61 33.98
N GLU A 3 -9.68 -19.71 33.04
CA GLU A 3 -9.64 -19.09 31.69
C GLU A 3 -9.32 -17.58 31.71
N SER A 4 -9.59 -16.90 32.82
CA SER A 4 -9.20 -15.50 33.06
C SER A 4 -7.69 -15.25 33.08
N GLY A 5 -6.89 -16.23 33.54
CA GLY A 5 -5.43 -16.10 33.64
C GLY A 5 -4.69 -16.25 32.31
N GLU A 6 -5.22 -17.08 31.39
CA GLU A 6 -4.64 -17.25 30.05
C GLU A 6 -4.85 -16.01 29.17
N GLY A 7 -6.05 -15.43 29.20
CA GLY A 7 -6.34 -14.19 28.46
C GLY A 7 -5.50 -13.00 28.92
N GLU A 8 -5.15 -12.93 30.20
CA GLU A 8 -4.30 -11.87 30.75
C GLU A 8 -2.82 -12.04 30.34
N ALA A 9 -2.32 -13.28 30.32
CA ALA A 9 -0.97 -13.59 29.86
C ALA A 9 -0.75 -13.28 28.36
N ILE A 10 -1.77 -13.54 27.53
CA ILE A 10 -1.79 -13.23 26.09
C ILE A 10 -1.63 -11.72 25.87
N GLU A 11 -2.45 -10.92 26.54
CA GLU A 11 -2.41 -9.47 26.38
C GLU A 11 -1.11 -8.87 26.86
N ASP A 12 -0.55 -9.37 27.97
CA ASP A 12 0.71 -8.88 28.50
C ASP A 12 1.89 -9.16 27.57
N LYS A 13 1.86 -10.30 26.87
CA LYS A 13 2.86 -10.62 25.84
C LYS A 13 2.74 -9.68 24.63
N LEU A 14 1.52 -9.36 24.20
CA LEU A 14 1.27 -8.48 23.05
C LEU A 14 1.51 -7.00 23.34
N VAL A 15 1.37 -6.57 24.60
CA VAL A 15 1.59 -5.18 25.05
C VAL A 15 3.05 -4.93 25.42
N LYS A 16 3.82 -5.96 25.78
CA LYS A 16 5.25 -5.86 26.12
C LYS A 16 6.08 -4.99 25.15
N PRO A 17 5.88 -5.03 23.82
CA PRO A 17 6.59 -4.15 22.90
C PRO A 17 6.30 -2.66 23.12
N LEU A 18 5.11 -2.28 23.59
CA LEU A 18 4.70 -0.88 23.82
C LEU A 18 5.38 -0.25 25.03
N THR A 19 5.66 -1.07 26.05
CA THR A 19 6.14 -0.64 27.37
C THR A 19 7.64 -0.82 27.55
N TYR A 20 8.24 -1.81 26.88
CA TYR A 20 9.67 -2.12 27.03
C TYR A 20 10.44 -1.91 25.73
N THR A 21 11.45 -1.04 25.77
CA THR A 21 12.42 -0.80 24.69
C THR A 21 13.76 -1.44 25.03
N THR A 22 14.32 -2.23 24.11
CA THR A 22 15.64 -2.84 24.28
C THR A 22 16.72 -1.94 23.68
N PHE A 23 17.96 -2.07 24.14
CA PHE A 23 19.11 -1.42 23.49
C PHE A 23 19.21 -1.77 21.99
N ARG A 24 18.94 -3.03 21.63
CA ARG A 24 18.91 -3.49 20.23
C ARG A 24 17.90 -2.72 19.38
N TYR A 25 16.75 -2.36 19.95
CA TYR A 25 15.77 -1.50 19.27
C TYR A 25 16.35 -0.11 18.99
N TYR A 26 16.97 0.53 19.99
CA TYR A 26 17.58 1.85 19.80
C TYR A 26 18.71 1.82 18.77
N LEU A 27 19.57 0.80 18.82
CA LEU A 27 20.65 0.64 17.84
C LEU A 27 20.09 0.46 16.42
N ALA A 28 19.13 -0.44 16.24
CA ALA A 28 18.52 -0.69 14.93
C ALA A 28 17.79 0.55 14.38
N THR A 29 16.99 1.22 15.22
CA THR A 29 16.31 2.48 14.86
C THR A 29 17.33 3.59 14.55
N GLY A 30 18.44 3.65 15.28
CA GLY A 30 19.52 4.61 15.04
C GLY A 30 20.22 4.38 13.69
N VAL A 31 20.57 3.13 13.37
CA VAL A 31 21.16 2.77 12.07
C VAL A 31 20.21 3.08 10.92
N ILE A 32 18.93 2.71 11.05
CA ILE A 32 17.89 3.05 10.06
C ILE A 32 17.77 4.57 9.91
N GLY A 33 17.78 5.31 11.03
CA GLY A 33 17.74 6.77 11.04
C GLY A 33 18.92 7.40 10.29
N LEU A 34 20.13 6.84 10.41
CA LEU A 34 21.31 7.31 9.66
C LEU A 34 21.15 7.12 8.15
N VAL A 35 20.57 6.00 7.70
CA VAL A 35 20.29 5.77 6.27
C VAL A 35 19.24 6.76 5.75
N ILE A 36 18.22 7.07 6.54
CA ILE A 36 17.21 8.08 6.20
C ILE A 36 17.83 9.47 6.10
N LEU A 37 18.70 9.84 7.05
CA LEU A 37 19.41 11.12 7.01
C LEU A 37 20.35 11.22 5.80
N TRP A 38 20.99 10.11 5.42
CA TRP A 38 21.81 10.04 4.21
C TRP A 38 20.98 10.25 2.93
N GLY A 39 19.81 9.62 2.81
CA GLY A 39 18.91 9.87 1.69
C GLY A 39 18.33 11.29 1.69
N LEU A 40 18.06 11.88 2.86
CA LEU A 40 17.65 13.27 2.96
C LEU A 40 18.76 14.21 2.45
N PHE A 41 20.01 13.95 2.82
CA PHE A 41 21.16 14.67 2.29
C PHE A 41 21.26 14.56 0.76
N ALA A 42 21.11 13.36 0.21
CA ALA A 42 21.09 13.14 -1.25
C ALA A 42 19.95 13.92 -1.93
N TYR A 43 18.74 13.90 -1.35
CA TYR A 43 17.60 14.64 -1.88
C TYR A 43 17.78 16.16 -1.78
N LEU A 44 18.35 16.68 -0.69
CA LEU A 44 18.68 18.10 -0.57
C LEU A 44 19.71 18.53 -1.62
N THR A 45 20.71 17.69 -1.90
CA THR A 45 21.68 17.91 -2.98
C THR A 45 20.95 18.01 -4.33
N GLN A 46 20.04 17.08 -4.62
CA GLN A 46 19.21 17.12 -5.83
C GLN A 46 18.34 18.39 -5.92
N LEU A 47 17.77 18.85 -4.80
CA LEU A 47 16.97 20.08 -4.80
C LEU A 47 17.80 21.33 -5.09
N MET A 48 19.06 21.35 -4.65
CA MET A 48 19.97 22.48 -4.84
C MET A 48 20.61 22.49 -6.23
N GLU A 49 21.03 21.34 -6.72
CA GLU A 49 21.78 21.19 -7.98
C GLU A 49 20.86 20.82 -9.17
N GLY A 50 19.60 20.48 -8.89
CA GLY A 50 18.60 20.05 -9.86
C GLY A 50 18.69 18.55 -10.21
N LEU A 51 17.79 18.08 -11.07
CA LEU A 51 17.75 16.68 -11.53
C LEU A 51 19.00 16.24 -12.31
N GLY A 52 19.90 17.15 -12.67
CA GLY A 52 21.16 16.82 -13.36
C GLY A 52 22.11 15.95 -12.56
N VAL A 53 21.94 15.84 -11.24
CA VAL A 53 22.71 14.90 -10.38
C VAL A 53 22.23 13.45 -10.49
N THR A 54 21.09 13.22 -11.14
CA THR A 54 20.54 11.90 -11.39
C THR A 54 21.13 11.29 -12.67
N GLY A 55 20.87 10.01 -12.91
CA GLY A 55 21.23 9.34 -14.16
C GLY A 55 20.26 9.65 -15.31
N LEU A 56 19.17 10.37 -15.03
CA LEU A 56 18.14 10.71 -16.02
C LEU A 56 18.76 11.55 -17.14
N ASN A 57 18.30 11.29 -18.36
CA ASN A 57 18.84 11.94 -19.55
C ASN A 57 17.75 12.10 -20.60
N THR A 58 18.09 12.67 -21.76
CA THR A 58 17.20 12.65 -22.92
C THR A 58 17.66 11.52 -23.83
N PRO A 59 16.81 10.52 -24.16
CA PRO A 59 15.35 10.47 -23.98
C PRO A 59 14.81 9.84 -22.68
N ILE A 60 15.66 9.32 -21.78
CA ILE A 60 15.22 8.60 -20.57
C ILE A 60 14.93 9.57 -19.42
N LEU A 61 13.73 10.15 -19.46
CA LEU A 61 13.24 11.13 -18.49
C LEU A 61 12.75 10.51 -17.19
N TRP A 62 12.44 9.21 -17.19
CA TRP A 62 12.02 8.47 -16.01
C TRP A 62 12.92 7.26 -15.81
N GLY A 63 13.24 7.01 -14.54
CA GLY A 63 14.11 5.93 -14.12
C GLY A 63 13.71 5.45 -12.74
N MET A 64 14.64 5.52 -11.79
CA MET A 64 14.50 4.87 -10.50
C MET A 64 13.31 5.37 -9.69
N TYR A 65 13.04 6.68 -9.68
CA TYR A 65 11.93 7.22 -8.90
C TYR A 65 10.58 6.70 -9.38
N ILE A 66 10.33 6.66 -10.69
CA ILE A 66 9.07 6.13 -11.23
C ILE A 66 8.98 4.61 -11.06
N SER A 67 10.07 3.88 -11.24
CA SER A 67 10.09 2.44 -10.94
C SER A 67 9.79 2.15 -9.46
N SER A 68 10.37 2.93 -8.54
CA SER A 68 10.09 2.86 -7.11
C SER A 68 8.65 3.26 -6.77
N PHE A 69 8.11 4.29 -7.43
CA PHE A 69 6.73 4.72 -7.30
C PHE A 69 5.77 3.57 -7.63
N ILE A 70 5.94 2.95 -8.80
CA ILE A 70 5.10 1.83 -9.23
C ILE A 70 5.29 0.64 -8.28
N PHE A 71 6.52 0.37 -7.82
CA PHE A 71 6.80 -0.73 -6.88
C PHE A 71 6.12 -0.53 -5.53
N PHE A 72 6.30 0.63 -4.86
CA PHE A 72 5.68 0.90 -3.57
C PHE A 72 4.16 1.02 -3.68
N SER A 73 3.66 1.56 -4.81
CA SER A 73 2.24 1.47 -5.13
C SER A 73 1.84 -0.01 -5.13
N GLY A 74 2.55 -0.86 -5.88
CA GLY A 74 2.33 -2.31 -5.97
C GLY A 74 2.18 -2.97 -4.61
N VAL A 75 3.21 -2.80 -3.78
CA VAL A 75 3.27 -3.33 -2.42
C VAL A 75 2.08 -2.89 -1.59
N SER A 76 1.60 -1.66 -1.79
CA SER A 76 0.48 -1.14 -1.02
C SER A 76 -0.86 -1.83 -1.30
N MET A 77 -1.07 -2.35 -2.51
CA MET A 77 -2.37 -2.93 -2.88
C MET A 77 -2.72 -4.13 -2.01
N ALA A 78 -1.78 -5.06 -1.84
CA ALA A 78 -2.12 -6.39 -1.34
C ALA A 78 -2.62 -6.38 0.10
N GLY A 79 -2.15 -5.48 0.95
CA GLY A 79 -2.43 -5.56 2.37
C GLY A 79 -3.90 -5.32 2.72
N THR A 80 -4.44 -4.17 2.31
CA THR A 80 -5.86 -3.85 2.50
C THR A 80 -6.75 -4.70 1.61
N LEU A 81 -6.32 -5.03 0.39
CA LEU A 81 -7.06 -5.93 -0.51
C LEU A 81 -7.24 -7.32 0.12
N ILE A 82 -6.17 -7.92 0.65
CA ILE A 82 -6.23 -9.25 1.26
C ILE A 82 -7.01 -9.21 2.56
N SER A 83 -6.79 -8.20 3.41
CA SER A 83 -7.60 -8.05 4.63
C SER A 83 -9.10 -7.97 4.29
N ALA A 84 -9.45 -7.21 3.26
CA ALA A 84 -10.82 -7.07 2.79
C ALA A 84 -11.39 -8.36 2.16
N VAL A 85 -10.69 -8.96 1.20
CA VAL A 85 -11.12 -10.20 0.52
C VAL A 85 -11.28 -11.33 1.52
N LEU A 86 -10.31 -11.53 2.41
CA LEU A 86 -10.39 -12.57 3.43
C LEU A 86 -11.51 -12.29 4.45
N ARG A 87 -11.81 -11.02 4.74
CA ARG A 87 -12.94 -10.64 5.62
C ARG A 87 -14.29 -10.96 4.97
N ILE A 88 -14.46 -10.63 3.69
CA ILE A 88 -15.71 -10.88 2.95
C ILE A 88 -15.93 -12.38 2.74
N THR A 89 -14.87 -13.12 2.41
CA THR A 89 -14.90 -14.58 2.27
C THR A 89 -14.96 -15.33 3.61
N LYS A 90 -15.00 -14.60 4.73
CA LYS A 90 -15.09 -15.13 6.10
C LYS A 90 -13.97 -16.12 6.46
N VAL A 91 -12.79 -15.94 5.86
CA VAL A 91 -11.63 -16.80 6.11
C VAL A 91 -11.01 -16.47 7.48
N GLU A 92 -11.06 -17.40 8.42
CA GLU A 92 -10.73 -17.15 9.83
C GLU A 92 -9.23 -16.96 10.11
N TRP A 93 -8.34 -17.61 9.35
CA TRP A 93 -6.88 -17.48 9.54
C TRP A 93 -6.34 -16.08 9.23
N ARG A 94 -7.16 -15.16 8.70
CA ARG A 94 -6.75 -13.77 8.44
C ARG A 94 -6.47 -12.97 9.71
N ARG A 95 -7.15 -13.27 10.83
CA ARG A 95 -7.24 -12.36 11.99
C ARG A 95 -5.88 -11.99 12.61
N PRO A 96 -4.89 -12.90 12.73
CA PRO A 96 -3.58 -12.55 13.26
C PRO A 96 -2.71 -11.70 12.31
N ILE A 97 -3.10 -11.58 11.03
CA ILE A 97 -2.30 -10.93 9.99
C ILE A 97 -2.93 -9.64 9.44
N THR A 98 -4.23 -9.40 9.67
CA THR A 98 -4.98 -8.25 9.10
C THR A 98 -4.30 -6.92 9.36
N ARG A 99 -3.90 -6.64 10.60
CA ARG A 99 -3.27 -5.36 10.95
C ARG A 99 -1.85 -5.20 10.39
N ILE A 100 -1.07 -6.29 10.29
CA ILE A 100 0.24 -6.23 9.61
C ILE A 100 0.03 -5.86 8.13
N ALA A 101 -0.93 -6.51 7.48
CA ALA A 101 -1.26 -6.28 6.08
C ALA A 101 -1.74 -4.83 5.84
N GLU A 102 -2.67 -4.34 6.66
CA GLU A 102 -3.18 -2.97 6.57
C GLU A 102 -2.09 -1.92 6.83
N ALA A 103 -1.18 -2.15 7.79
CA ALA A 103 -0.08 -1.24 8.05
C ALA A 103 0.96 -1.21 6.90
N VAL A 104 1.30 -2.37 6.33
CA VAL A 104 2.16 -2.46 5.13
C VAL A 104 1.58 -1.59 4.01
N THR A 105 0.25 -1.63 3.83
CA THR A 105 -0.44 -0.79 2.84
C THR A 105 -0.23 0.71 3.09
N VAL A 106 -0.51 1.17 4.31
CA VAL A 106 -0.40 2.59 4.67
C VAL A 106 1.04 3.07 4.51
N PHE A 107 2.04 2.30 4.97
CA PHE A 107 3.43 2.69 4.88
C PHE A 107 3.93 2.70 3.44
N ALA A 108 3.53 1.72 2.63
CA ALA A 108 3.88 1.68 1.23
C ALA A 108 3.27 2.86 0.46
N LEU A 109 2.00 3.23 0.70
CA LEU A 109 1.36 4.40 0.07
C LEU A 109 2.05 5.73 0.42
N LEU A 110 2.51 5.88 1.66
CA LEU A 110 3.30 7.06 2.04
C LEU A 110 4.57 7.17 1.21
N LEU A 111 5.26 6.05 0.98
CA LEU A 111 6.46 6.01 0.14
C LEU A 111 6.14 6.22 -1.34
N THR A 112 5.03 5.67 -1.83
CA THR A 112 4.53 5.92 -3.19
C THR A 112 4.41 7.41 -3.45
N ILE A 113 3.75 8.14 -2.55
CA ILE A 113 3.60 9.59 -2.66
C ILE A 113 4.98 10.27 -2.66
N MET A 114 5.87 9.90 -1.73
CA MET A 114 7.22 10.46 -1.64
C MET A 114 8.03 10.31 -2.93
N GLN A 115 7.91 9.20 -3.66
CA GLN A 115 8.65 9.01 -4.91
C GLN A 115 8.27 10.05 -5.98
N ILE A 116 7.00 10.45 -6.06
CA ILE A 116 6.57 11.51 -6.97
C ILE A 116 7.26 12.83 -6.59
N PHE A 117 7.37 13.12 -5.29
CA PHE A 117 8.07 14.32 -4.83
C PHE A 117 9.55 14.31 -5.21
N PHE A 118 10.20 13.15 -5.12
CA PHE A 118 11.61 13.01 -5.50
C PHE A 118 11.84 13.14 -7.00
N ASP A 119 10.89 12.75 -7.84
CA ASP A 119 10.98 12.88 -9.30
C ASP A 119 10.73 14.32 -9.79
N MET A 120 10.04 15.15 -9.01
CA MET A 120 9.72 16.51 -9.42
C MET A 120 10.97 17.39 -9.51
N GLY A 121 11.21 17.99 -10.68
CA GLY A 121 12.26 19.01 -10.85
C GLY A 121 11.94 20.34 -10.16
N ARG A 122 10.66 20.62 -9.87
CA ARG A 122 10.19 21.84 -9.20
C ARG A 122 9.07 21.55 -8.19
N PRO A 123 9.39 20.90 -7.06
CA PRO A 123 8.39 20.54 -6.05
C PRO A 123 7.75 21.77 -5.39
N ASP A 124 8.41 22.94 -5.43
CA ASP A 124 7.87 24.23 -5.00
C ASP A 124 6.57 24.61 -5.73
N ARG A 125 6.36 24.08 -6.94
CA ARG A 125 5.20 24.37 -7.78
C ARG A 125 4.05 23.38 -7.64
N LEU A 126 4.12 22.41 -6.73
CA LEU A 126 3.11 21.33 -6.60
C LEU A 126 1.66 21.84 -6.66
N PHE A 127 1.35 22.93 -5.96
CA PHE A 127 0.00 23.50 -5.91
C PHE A 127 -0.55 23.92 -7.28
N HIS A 128 0.30 24.15 -8.28
CA HIS A 128 -0.15 24.44 -9.65
C HIS A 128 -0.92 23.26 -10.25
N ILE A 129 -0.57 22.02 -9.90
CA ILE A 129 -1.28 20.83 -10.40
C ILE A 129 -2.70 20.79 -9.81
N LEU A 130 -2.88 21.23 -8.56
CA LEU A 130 -4.19 21.28 -7.91
C LEU A 130 -5.09 22.39 -8.51
N PHE A 131 -4.53 23.56 -8.84
CA PHE A 131 -5.32 24.69 -9.33
C PHE A 131 -5.46 24.75 -10.85
N TYR A 132 -4.49 24.22 -11.61
CA TYR A 132 -4.38 24.34 -13.06
C TYR A 132 -4.13 22.99 -13.76
N GLY A 133 -4.24 21.87 -13.03
CA GLY A 133 -4.07 20.53 -13.59
C GLY A 133 -5.05 20.24 -14.74
N ARG A 134 -4.63 19.38 -15.66
CA ARG A 134 -5.45 18.93 -16.80
C ARG A 134 -5.93 17.51 -16.54
N PHE A 135 -7.24 17.31 -16.44
CA PHE A 135 -7.82 15.99 -16.18
C PHE A 135 -7.61 15.00 -17.34
N GLN A 136 -7.14 15.46 -18.50
CA GLN A 136 -6.68 14.64 -19.62
C GLN A 136 -5.37 13.90 -19.32
N SER A 137 -4.61 14.34 -18.31
CA SER A 137 -3.37 13.68 -17.91
C SER A 137 -3.65 12.61 -16.85
N PRO A 138 -3.29 11.34 -17.09
CA PRO A 138 -3.39 10.29 -16.08
C PRO A 138 -2.60 10.58 -14.79
N LEU A 139 -1.55 11.42 -14.85
CA LEU A 139 -0.79 11.85 -13.66
C LEU A 139 -1.65 12.64 -12.66
N VAL A 140 -2.65 13.39 -13.15
CA VAL A 140 -3.62 14.08 -12.28
C VAL A 140 -4.55 13.07 -11.60
N TRP A 141 -4.86 11.95 -12.26
CA TRP A 141 -5.67 10.89 -11.66
C TRP A 141 -4.93 10.20 -10.51
N ASP A 142 -3.62 9.97 -10.65
CA ASP A 142 -2.78 9.46 -9.55
C ASP A 142 -2.71 10.40 -8.36
N LEU A 143 -2.61 11.72 -8.61
CA LEU A 143 -2.65 12.74 -7.56
C LEU A 143 -3.95 12.72 -6.76
N ILE A 144 -5.07 12.26 -7.34
CA ILE A 144 -6.35 12.16 -6.65
C ILE A 144 -6.55 10.77 -6.04
N SER A 145 -6.26 9.71 -6.80
CA SER A 145 -6.56 8.33 -6.44
C SER A 145 -5.67 7.84 -5.29
N ILE A 146 -4.37 8.14 -5.31
CA ILE A 146 -3.40 7.63 -4.32
C ILE A 146 -3.62 8.26 -2.94
N PRO A 147 -3.75 9.60 -2.77
CA PRO A 147 -4.08 10.18 -1.47
C PRO A 147 -5.44 9.75 -0.95
N THR A 148 -6.43 9.59 -1.83
CA THR A 148 -7.77 9.10 -1.43
C THR A 148 -7.68 7.65 -0.96
N TYR A 149 -6.88 6.80 -1.62
CA TYR A 149 -6.65 5.42 -1.20
C TYR A 149 -5.86 5.34 0.11
N LEU A 150 -4.87 6.22 0.31
CA LEU A 150 -4.16 6.35 1.58
C LEU A 150 -5.11 6.72 2.72
N LEU A 151 -5.97 7.71 2.50
CA LEU A 151 -6.92 8.15 3.52
C LEU A 151 -7.94 7.03 3.85
N ALA A 152 -8.46 6.34 2.83
CA ALA A 152 -9.34 5.19 3.03
C ALA A 152 -8.65 4.05 3.79
N SER A 153 -7.38 3.77 3.48
CA SER A 153 -6.58 2.74 4.15
C SER A 153 -6.25 3.10 5.60
N ILE A 154 -5.91 4.36 5.88
CA ILE A 154 -5.73 4.89 7.24
C ILE A 154 -7.03 4.76 8.03
N LEU A 155 -8.16 5.14 7.44
CA LEU A 155 -9.46 5.04 8.10
C LEU A 155 -9.84 3.58 8.38
N TYR A 156 -9.63 2.69 7.42
CA TYR A 156 -9.90 1.26 7.59
C TYR A 156 -9.08 0.66 8.73
N LEU A 157 -7.76 0.90 8.73
CA LEU A 157 -6.86 0.48 9.80
C LEU A 157 -7.26 1.10 11.14
N TYR A 158 -7.61 2.39 11.16
CA TYR A 158 -8.05 3.09 12.36
C TYR A 158 -9.31 2.47 12.96
N VAL A 159 -10.35 2.25 12.15
CA VAL A 159 -11.61 1.64 12.58
C VAL A 159 -11.32 0.27 13.21
N ALA A 160 -10.49 -0.55 12.57
CA ALA A 160 -10.10 -1.88 13.08
C ALA A 160 -9.30 -1.84 14.40
N MET A 161 -8.75 -0.68 14.79
CA MET A 161 -7.95 -0.50 16.00
C MET A 161 -8.73 0.11 17.18
N ILE A 162 -9.93 0.66 16.96
CA ILE A 162 -10.74 1.30 18.01
C ILE A 162 -10.92 0.41 19.26
N PRO A 163 -11.32 -0.88 19.13
CA PRO A 163 -11.51 -1.73 20.29
C PRO A 163 -10.20 -1.94 21.07
N ASP A 164 -9.08 -2.11 20.36
CA ASP A 164 -7.78 -2.36 21.00
C ASP A 164 -7.27 -1.15 21.78
N PHE A 165 -7.47 0.08 21.29
CA PHE A 165 -7.15 1.29 22.08
C PHE A 165 -7.87 1.30 23.42
N SER A 166 -9.15 0.91 23.44
CA SER A 166 -9.95 0.84 24.66
C SER A 166 -9.45 -0.24 25.63
N ILE A 167 -9.09 -1.43 25.13
CA ILE A 167 -8.61 -2.57 25.94
C ILE A 167 -7.34 -2.16 26.70
N PHE A 168 -6.38 -1.57 25.98
CA PHE A 168 -5.10 -1.17 26.58
C PHE A 168 -5.25 -0.01 27.58
N LEU A 169 -6.21 0.89 27.35
CA LEU A 169 -6.53 1.98 28.27
C LEU A 169 -7.19 1.46 29.56
N VAL A 170 -8.19 0.59 29.44
CA VAL A 170 -8.92 0.00 30.58
C VAL A 170 -7.98 -0.81 31.47
N LYS A 171 -7.07 -1.59 30.88
CA LYS A 171 -6.10 -2.39 31.65
C LYS A 171 -4.93 -1.59 32.24
N GLY A 172 -4.89 -0.27 32.01
CA GLY A 172 -3.81 0.58 32.53
C GLY A 172 -2.43 0.23 32.01
N LYS A 173 -2.33 -0.47 30.86
CA LYS A 173 -1.05 -0.90 30.28
C LYS A 173 -0.31 0.24 29.57
N VAL A 174 -0.95 1.39 29.43
CA VAL A 174 -0.43 2.59 28.78
C VAL A 174 -0.50 3.77 29.74
N THR A 175 0.60 4.50 29.91
CA THR A 175 0.72 5.62 30.86
C THR A 175 1.22 6.90 30.16
N GLY A 176 1.13 8.03 30.86
CA GLY A 176 1.63 9.33 30.38
C GLY A 176 0.87 9.87 29.17
N TRP A 177 1.60 10.44 28.20
CA TRP A 177 1.02 11.04 27.00
C TRP A 177 0.31 10.02 26.10
N LYS A 178 0.80 8.77 26.05
CA LYS A 178 0.18 7.69 25.27
C LYS A 178 -1.23 7.37 25.78
N SER A 179 -1.48 7.47 27.09
CA SER A 179 -2.82 7.24 27.66
C SER A 179 -3.82 8.28 27.15
N LYS A 180 -3.42 9.55 27.05
CA LYS A 180 -4.28 10.63 26.51
C LYS A 180 -4.56 10.42 25.02
N LEU A 181 -3.55 9.97 24.26
CA LEU A 181 -3.72 9.62 22.86
C LEU A 181 -4.71 8.47 22.69
N TYR A 182 -4.58 7.40 23.49
CA TYR A 182 -5.46 6.24 23.42
C TYR A 182 -6.90 6.60 23.81
N GLU A 183 -7.09 7.47 24.82
CA GLU A 183 -8.40 7.99 25.22
C GLU A 183 -9.08 8.74 24.07
N LEU A 184 -8.32 9.56 23.34
CA LEU A 184 -8.82 10.27 22.15
C LEU A 184 -9.20 9.28 21.05
N LEU A 185 -8.32 8.33 20.74
CA LEU A 185 -8.45 7.39 19.62
C LEU A 185 -9.47 6.27 19.87
N SER A 186 -9.77 5.92 21.13
CA SER A 186 -10.73 4.87 21.47
C SER A 186 -12.19 5.30 21.32
N LEU A 187 -12.48 6.56 20.98
CA LEU A 187 -13.84 7.04 20.67
C LEU A 187 -14.92 6.71 21.74
N ASN A 188 -14.54 6.70 23.03
CA ASN A 188 -15.42 6.26 24.12
C ASN A 188 -16.03 4.86 23.87
N TRP A 189 -15.25 3.96 23.27
CA TRP A 189 -15.63 2.57 23.07
C TRP A 189 -15.85 1.85 24.40
N ARG A 190 -17.05 1.27 24.55
CA ARG A 190 -17.53 0.53 25.72
C ARG A 190 -17.93 -0.91 25.38
N ALA A 191 -17.75 -1.32 24.13
CA ALA A 191 -18.17 -2.62 23.61
C ALA A 191 -19.66 -2.92 23.89
N THR A 192 -20.54 -1.92 23.75
CA THR A 192 -21.99 -2.18 23.74
C THR A 192 -22.37 -2.93 22.46
N GLU A 193 -23.46 -3.70 22.49
CA GLU A 193 -23.94 -4.46 21.33
C GLU A 193 -24.12 -3.56 20.10
N GLU A 194 -24.69 -2.36 20.29
CA GLU A 194 -24.85 -1.37 19.22
C GLU A 194 -23.50 -0.89 18.67
N GLN A 195 -22.50 -0.61 19.52
CA GLN A 195 -21.17 -0.19 19.07
C GLN A 195 -20.47 -1.30 18.27
N VAL A 196 -20.57 -2.55 18.72
CA VAL A 196 -20.02 -3.73 18.03
C VAL A 196 -20.68 -3.92 16.67
N GLU A 197 -22.01 -3.88 16.61
CA GLU A 197 -22.76 -4.01 15.36
C GLU A 197 -22.39 -2.90 14.35
N ARG A 198 -22.27 -1.65 14.82
CA ARG A 198 -21.87 -0.52 13.99
C ARG A 198 -20.43 -0.64 13.49
N LEU A 199 -19.51 -1.08 14.34
CA LEU A 199 -18.12 -1.33 13.97
C LEU A 199 -18.04 -2.39 12.88
N GLU A 200 -18.73 -3.52 13.06
CA GLU A 200 -18.76 -4.58 12.06
C GLU A 200 -19.37 -4.11 10.74
N LYS A 201 -20.48 -3.35 10.79
CA LYS A 201 -21.09 -2.76 9.58
C LYS A 201 -20.10 -1.83 8.86
N ALA A 202 -19.40 -0.97 9.61
CA ALA A 202 -18.39 -0.08 9.04
C ALA A 202 -17.24 -0.86 8.37
N LEU A 203 -16.69 -1.87 9.06
CA LEU A 203 -15.62 -2.72 8.52
C LEU A 203 -16.07 -3.53 7.30
N LYS A 204 -17.30 -4.05 7.29
CA LYS A 204 -17.87 -4.78 6.13
C LYS A 204 -18.04 -3.86 4.93
N VAL A 205 -18.64 -2.68 5.11
CA VAL A 205 -18.84 -1.71 4.02
C VAL A 205 -17.50 -1.21 3.47
N MET A 206 -16.56 -0.85 4.36
CA MET A 206 -15.23 -0.43 3.93
C MET A 206 -14.49 -1.54 3.20
N ALA A 207 -14.52 -2.79 3.69
CA ALA A 207 -13.88 -3.92 3.01
C ALA A 207 -14.44 -4.10 1.59
N SER A 208 -15.77 -4.04 1.42
CA SER A 208 -16.40 -4.16 0.09
C SER A 208 -15.99 -3.06 -0.87
N LEU A 209 -15.72 -1.85 -0.37
CA LEU A 209 -15.39 -0.70 -1.18
C LEU A 209 -13.88 -0.61 -1.46
N VAL A 210 -13.03 -1.01 -0.51
CA VAL A 210 -11.57 -1.01 -0.68
C VAL A 210 -11.10 -1.94 -1.80
N ILE A 211 -11.80 -3.04 -2.07
CA ILE A 211 -11.42 -3.98 -3.15
C ILE A 211 -11.42 -3.31 -4.54
N PRO A 212 -12.55 -2.76 -5.06
CA PRO A 212 -12.55 -2.09 -6.35
C PRO A 212 -11.66 -0.84 -6.37
N ILE A 213 -11.49 -0.18 -5.22
CA ILE A 213 -10.59 0.97 -5.08
C ILE A 213 -9.13 0.58 -5.28
N ALA A 214 -8.67 -0.49 -4.63
CA ALA A 214 -7.28 -0.92 -4.72
C ALA A 214 -6.93 -1.34 -6.15
N VAL A 215 -7.84 -2.06 -6.82
CA VAL A 215 -7.72 -2.45 -8.23
C VAL A 215 -7.70 -1.24 -9.16
N SER A 216 -8.59 -0.27 -8.94
CA SER A 216 -8.67 0.92 -9.80
C SER A 216 -7.44 1.80 -9.69
N VAL A 217 -6.92 2.03 -8.48
CA VAL A 217 -5.71 2.86 -8.26
C VAL A 217 -4.53 2.34 -9.07
N HIS A 218 -4.30 1.03 -9.08
CA HIS A 218 -3.20 0.46 -9.88
C HIS A 218 -3.45 0.41 -11.36
N THR A 219 -4.70 0.32 -11.75
CA THR A 219 -5.08 0.46 -13.15
C THR A 219 -4.80 1.88 -13.63
N VAL A 220 -5.05 2.90 -12.79
CA VAL A 220 -4.70 4.30 -13.09
C VAL A 220 -3.18 4.46 -13.18
N VAL A 221 -2.41 3.91 -12.23
CA VAL A 221 -0.94 3.92 -12.28
C VAL A 221 -0.45 3.29 -13.59
N SER A 222 -1.02 2.17 -14.03
CA SER A 222 -0.60 1.55 -15.29
C SER A 222 -1.00 2.37 -16.52
N TRP A 223 -2.15 3.06 -16.49
CA TRP A 223 -2.57 3.97 -17.55
C TRP A 223 -1.66 5.19 -17.71
N THR A 224 -0.91 5.59 -16.68
CA THR A 224 0.14 6.61 -16.83
C THR A 224 1.21 6.22 -17.84
N LEU A 225 1.40 4.92 -18.08
CA LEU A 225 2.27 4.38 -19.12
C LEU A 225 1.46 4.00 -20.35
N ALA A 226 0.41 3.18 -20.17
CA ALA A 226 -0.29 2.49 -21.24
C ALA A 226 -1.03 3.40 -22.23
N MET A 227 -1.41 4.59 -21.79
CA MET A 227 -2.08 5.57 -22.66
C MET A 227 -1.09 6.43 -23.46
N ASN A 228 0.22 6.29 -23.23
CA ASN A 228 1.22 6.91 -24.09
C ASN A 228 1.42 6.06 -25.33
N LEU A 229 1.77 6.72 -26.43
CA LEU A 229 2.07 6.06 -27.69
C LEU A 229 3.41 5.32 -27.68
N ARG A 230 4.17 5.32 -26.58
CA ARG A 230 5.54 4.77 -26.51
C ARG A 230 5.56 3.27 -26.86
N PRO A 231 6.61 2.79 -27.55
CA PRO A 231 6.74 1.38 -27.91
C PRO A 231 6.68 0.49 -26.66
N SER A 232 6.02 -0.66 -26.74
CA SER A 232 5.75 -1.59 -25.64
C SER A 232 4.95 -1.05 -24.45
N TRP A 233 4.73 0.27 -24.30
CA TRP A 233 3.80 0.78 -23.28
C TRP A 233 2.36 0.74 -23.77
N HIS A 234 2.11 1.09 -25.04
CA HIS A 234 0.77 1.23 -25.56
C HIS A 234 0.02 -0.10 -25.67
N SER A 235 -0.57 -0.57 -24.56
CA SER A 235 -1.21 -1.87 -24.48
C SER A 235 -2.36 -1.92 -23.50
N ALA A 236 -3.44 -2.60 -23.88
CA ALA A 236 -4.61 -2.81 -23.02
C ALA A 236 -4.33 -3.79 -21.86
N VAL A 237 -3.30 -4.65 -21.97
CA VAL A 237 -2.98 -5.66 -20.94
C VAL A 237 -2.39 -5.05 -19.67
N PHE A 238 -1.86 -3.82 -19.74
CA PHE A 238 -1.14 -3.17 -18.64
C PHE A 238 -1.99 -3.01 -17.37
N GLY A 239 -3.30 -2.78 -17.49
CA GLY A 239 -4.22 -2.74 -16.35
C GLY A 239 -4.16 -4.03 -15.52
N PRO A 240 -4.67 -5.16 -16.06
CA PRO A 240 -4.62 -6.46 -15.38
C PRO A 240 -3.21 -6.93 -15.02
N TYR A 241 -2.21 -6.63 -15.86
CA TYR A 241 -0.82 -7.00 -15.62
C TYR A 241 -0.25 -6.31 -14.36
N PHE A 242 -0.42 -4.99 -14.25
CA PHE A 242 0.05 -4.24 -13.09
C PHE A 242 -0.68 -4.63 -11.82
N VAL A 243 -2.00 -4.86 -11.89
CA VAL A 243 -2.79 -5.36 -10.75
C VAL A 243 -2.27 -6.71 -10.28
N THR A 244 -2.00 -7.65 -11.19
CA THR A 244 -1.48 -8.98 -10.85
C THR A 244 -0.12 -8.86 -10.13
N GLY A 245 0.82 -8.09 -10.69
CA GLY A 245 2.12 -7.85 -10.07
C GLY A 245 2.04 -7.09 -8.74
N ALA A 246 1.07 -6.19 -8.57
CA ALA A 246 0.84 -5.48 -7.32
C ALA A 246 0.39 -6.41 -6.19
N ILE A 247 -0.56 -7.31 -6.46
CA ILE A 247 -0.97 -8.31 -5.48
C ILE A 247 0.20 -9.24 -5.16
N TYR A 248 0.97 -9.65 -6.17
CA TYR A 248 2.14 -10.53 -6.01
C TYR A 248 3.22 -9.92 -5.09
N SER A 249 3.73 -8.72 -5.43
CA SER A 249 4.71 -7.98 -4.61
C SER A 249 4.19 -7.66 -3.21
N GLY A 250 2.93 -7.23 -3.07
CA GLY A 250 2.39 -6.89 -1.77
C GLY A 250 2.23 -8.11 -0.85
N ILE A 251 1.84 -9.29 -1.35
CA ILE A 251 1.84 -10.53 -0.55
C ILE A 251 3.26 -10.86 -0.09
N ALA A 252 4.22 -10.75 -0.99
CA ALA A 252 5.61 -10.99 -0.66
C ALA A 252 6.10 -10.02 0.45
N ALA A 253 5.72 -8.74 0.39
CA ALA A 253 5.99 -7.79 1.46
C ALA A 253 5.32 -8.16 2.79
N ILE A 254 4.07 -8.63 2.77
CA ILE A 254 3.35 -9.09 3.97
C ILE A 254 4.05 -10.31 4.59
N ILE A 255 4.42 -11.31 3.80
CA ILE A 255 5.16 -12.50 4.28
C ILE A 255 6.46 -12.08 4.95
N THR A 256 7.18 -11.14 4.33
CA THR A 256 8.44 -10.60 4.85
C THR A 256 8.24 -9.90 6.20
N ALA A 257 7.27 -8.98 6.28
CA ALA A 257 6.95 -8.26 7.52
C ALA A 257 6.46 -9.22 8.63
N MET A 258 5.63 -10.19 8.26
CA MET A 258 5.10 -11.22 9.15
C MET A 258 6.22 -12.09 9.74
N TRP A 259 7.20 -12.48 8.93
CA TRP A 259 8.36 -13.25 9.39
C TRP A 259 9.20 -12.49 10.40
N PHE A 260 9.55 -11.22 10.10
CA PHE A 260 10.30 -10.37 11.02
C PHE A 260 9.55 -10.16 12.34
N TYR A 261 8.27 -9.81 12.27
CA TYR A 261 7.46 -9.63 13.47
C TYR A 261 7.39 -10.90 14.31
N ARG A 262 7.13 -12.04 13.68
CA ARG A 262 7.09 -13.35 14.34
C ARG A 262 8.39 -13.68 15.07
N LYS A 263 9.54 -13.47 14.42
CA LYS A 263 10.86 -13.79 14.98
C LYS A 263 11.30 -12.83 16.08
N ILE A 264 11.08 -11.54 15.91
CA ILE A 264 11.52 -10.51 16.86
C ILE A 264 10.67 -10.55 18.15
N PHE A 265 9.35 -10.68 18.00
CA PHE A 265 8.42 -10.60 19.13
C PHE A 265 7.97 -11.97 19.67
N LYS A 266 8.48 -13.07 19.11
CA LYS A 266 8.18 -14.44 19.54
C LYS A 266 6.67 -14.73 19.60
N THR A 267 6.00 -14.42 18.49
CA THR A 267 4.54 -14.54 18.33
C THR A 267 4.14 -15.78 17.52
N GLU A 268 4.94 -16.85 17.60
CA GLU A 268 4.74 -18.09 16.84
C GLU A 268 3.41 -18.80 17.12
N GLU A 269 2.82 -18.56 18.29
CA GLU A 269 1.52 -19.10 18.71
C GLU A 269 0.34 -18.47 17.95
N TYR A 270 0.46 -17.19 17.55
CA TYR A 270 -0.54 -16.48 16.76
C TYR A 270 -0.24 -16.59 15.27
N ILE A 271 1.00 -16.28 14.89
CA ILE A 271 1.47 -16.35 13.51
C ILE A 271 2.00 -17.76 13.26
N LYS A 272 1.06 -18.68 13.10
CA LYS A 272 1.30 -20.11 12.86
C LYS A 272 1.86 -20.36 11.46
N ARG A 273 2.45 -21.55 11.28
CA ARG A 273 2.96 -22.05 9.99
C ARG A 273 1.90 -22.11 8.89
N GLU A 274 0.64 -22.27 9.25
CA GLU A 274 -0.49 -22.25 8.32
C GLU A 274 -0.60 -20.93 7.55
N HIS A 275 -0.37 -19.78 8.20
CA HIS A 275 -0.40 -18.47 7.53
C HIS A 275 0.65 -18.39 6.42
N PHE A 276 1.88 -18.84 6.68
CA PHE A 276 2.94 -18.91 5.68
C PHE A 276 2.62 -19.90 4.56
N LYS A 277 2.01 -21.05 4.88
CA LYS A 277 1.59 -22.04 3.89
C LYS A 277 0.53 -21.47 2.95
N ASN A 278 -0.50 -20.83 3.50
CA ASN A 278 -1.63 -20.30 2.73
C ASN A 278 -1.20 -19.11 1.87
N LEU A 279 -0.41 -18.19 2.42
CA LEU A 279 0.17 -17.09 1.64
C LEU A 279 1.18 -17.59 0.61
N GLY A 280 1.94 -18.64 0.91
CA GLY A 280 2.86 -19.27 -0.04
C GLY A 280 2.14 -19.88 -1.24
N TRP A 281 1.01 -20.56 -1.03
CA TRP A 281 0.15 -21.04 -2.12
C TRP A 281 -0.42 -19.90 -2.95
N LEU A 282 -0.90 -18.84 -2.30
CA LEU A 282 -1.41 -17.66 -3.00
C LEU A 282 -0.32 -17.00 -3.85
N LEU A 283 0.89 -16.87 -3.31
CA LEU A 283 2.05 -16.34 -4.01
C LEU A 283 2.38 -17.22 -5.24
N LEU A 284 2.39 -18.54 -5.10
CA LEU A 284 2.64 -19.45 -6.22
C LEU A 284 1.58 -19.33 -7.33
N ILE A 285 0.30 -19.24 -6.99
CA ILE A 285 -0.80 -19.08 -7.97
C ILE A 285 -0.66 -17.75 -8.71
N LEU A 286 -0.38 -16.66 -7.99
CA LEU A 286 -0.20 -15.34 -8.60
C LEU A 286 1.04 -15.29 -9.49
N ASN A 287 2.08 -16.06 -9.17
CA ASN A 287 3.23 -16.16 -10.04
C ASN A 287 2.87 -16.81 -11.39
N LEU A 288 2.01 -17.85 -11.39
CA LEU A 288 1.49 -18.43 -12.64
C LEU A 288 0.64 -17.43 -13.42
N ALA A 289 -0.20 -16.64 -12.73
CA ALA A 289 -0.95 -15.57 -13.36
C ALA A 289 -0.03 -14.49 -13.95
N LEU A 290 1.08 -14.17 -13.27
CA LEU A 290 2.08 -13.22 -13.74
C LEU A 290 2.82 -13.74 -14.97
N ILE A 291 3.21 -15.03 -15.00
CA ILE A 291 3.77 -15.68 -16.20
C ILE A 291 2.82 -15.48 -17.39
N TYR A 292 1.53 -15.71 -17.20
CA TYR A 292 0.55 -15.50 -18.25
C TYR A 292 0.53 -14.04 -18.74
N MET A 293 0.52 -13.06 -17.83
CA MET A 293 0.50 -11.65 -18.19
C MET A 293 1.79 -11.20 -18.91
N VAL A 294 2.96 -11.60 -18.41
CA VAL A 294 4.27 -11.33 -19.03
C VAL A 294 4.35 -11.95 -20.42
N THR A 295 3.93 -13.21 -20.54
CA THR A 295 3.90 -13.92 -21.82
C THR A 295 2.95 -13.24 -22.79
N ASN A 296 1.76 -12.84 -22.33
CA ASN A 296 0.78 -12.15 -23.17
C ASN A 296 1.35 -10.84 -23.71
N HIS A 297 1.94 -10.00 -22.84
CA HIS A 297 2.56 -8.74 -23.24
C HIS A 297 3.67 -8.94 -24.28
N ILE A 298 4.64 -9.83 -24.00
CA ILE A 298 5.73 -10.11 -24.94
C ILE A 298 5.20 -10.67 -26.26
N LEU A 299 4.23 -11.59 -26.20
CA LEU A 299 3.64 -12.21 -27.38
C LEU A 299 2.90 -11.20 -28.24
N THR A 300 2.12 -10.29 -27.65
CA THR A 300 1.37 -9.29 -28.41
C THR A 300 2.28 -8.27 -29.06
N ASP A 301 3.33 -7.84 -28.37
CA ASP A 301 4.33 -6.91 -28.91
C ASP A 301 5.08 -7.56 -30.09
N TYR A 302 5.49 -8.82 -29.95
CA TYR A 302 6.17 -9.57 -31.02
C TYR A 302 5.24 -9.87 -32.20
N TYR A 303 4.00 -10.31 -31.92
CA TYR A 303 3.02 -10.66 -32.95
C TYR A 303 2.52 -9.44 -33.73
N GLY A 304 2.40 -8.28 -33.08
CA GLY A 304 2.02 -7.02 -33.72
C GLY A 304 3.00 -6.61 -34.83
N GLY A 305 4.27 -7.03 -34.73
CA GLY A 305 5.24 -6.89 -35.81
C GLY A 305 5.78 -5.47 -36.01
N GLU A 306 5.44 -4.53 -35.12
CA GLU A 306 5.89 -3.14 -35.20
C GLU A 306 7.39 -3.05 -34.94
N VAL A 307 8.11 -2.37 -35.83
CA VAL A 307 9.59 -2.29 -35.79
C VAL A 307 10.09 -1.70 -34.48
N ALA A 308 9.36 -0.72 -33.94
CA ALA A 308 9.71 -0.07 -32.68
C ALA A 308 9.56 -1.00 -31.47
N ASP A 309 8.48 -1.78 -31.41
CA ASP A 309 8.24 -2.75 -30.32
C ASP A 309 9.24 -3.90 -30.38
N ILE A 310 9.51 -4.44 -31.57
CA ILE A 310 10.54 -5.45 -31.78
C ILE A 310 11.92 -4.93 -31.35
N ALA A 311 12.23 -3.66 -31.61
CA ALA A 311 13.50 -3.07 -31.18
C ALA A 311 13.62 -3.01 -29.65
N VAL A 312 12.53 -2.74 -28.92
CA VAL A 312 12.51 -2.82 -27.44
C VAL A 312 12.69 -4.25 -26.97
N LEU A 313 11.96 -5.23 -27.54
CA LEU A 313 12.10 -6.64 -27.19
C LEU A 313 13.51 -7.18 -27.43
N ASN A 314 14.14 -6.84 -28.55
CA ASN A 314 15.52 -7.23 -28.84
C ASN A 314 16.48 -6.64 -27.79
N SER A 315 16.26 -5.38 -27.38
CA SER A 315 17.09 -4.76 -26.34
C SER A 315 16.98 -5.49 -25.00
N LEU A 316 15.78 -5.99 -24.68
CA LEU A 316 15.47 -6.74 -23.47
C LEU A 316 16.00 -8.18 -23.51
N PHE A 317 16.01 -8.86 -24.65
CA PHE A 317 16.38 -10.28 -24.70
C PHE A 317 17.86 -10.50 -25.00
N PHE A 318 18.46 -9.64 -25.83
CA PHE A 318 19.75 -9.92 -26.44
C PHE A 318 20.78 -8.78 -26.33
N GLU A 319 20.35 -7.53 -26.16
CA GLU A 319 21.26 -6.37 -26.14
C GLU A 319 21.48 -5.83 -24.71
N GLU A 320 21.59 -4.51 -24.54
CA GLU A 320 22.05 -3.86 -23.31
C GLU A 320 21.18 -4.11 -22.07
N TRP A 321 19.90 -4.42 -22.23
CA TRP A 321 18.97 -4.65 -21.11
C TRP A 321 18.80 -6.14 -20.76
N ALA A 322 19.42 -7.04 -21.53
CA ALA A 322 19.35 -8.49 -21.32
C ALA A 322 19.73 -8.94 -19.90
N PRO A 323 20.81 -8.43 -19.28
CA PRO A 323 21.17 -8.85 -17.92
C PRO A 323 20.07 -8.55 -16.89
N VAL A 324 19.40 -7.40 -17.04
CA VAL A 324 18.33 -6.97 -16.12
C VAL A 324 17.07 -7.78 -16.37
N PHE A 325 16.70 -7.99 -17.63
CA PHE A 325 15.54 -8.81 -18.02
C PHE A 325 15.66 -10.26 -17.51
N TRP A 326 16.79 -10.92 -17.76
CA TRP A 326 17.00 -12.30 -17.30
C TRP A 326 17.12 -12.40 -15.78
N SER A 327 17.62 -11.35 -15.11
CA SER A 327 17.58 -11.26 -13.65
C SER A 327 16.15 -11.16 -13.13
N PHE A 328 15.29 -10.36 -13.78
CA PHE A 328 13.85 -10.30 -13.50
C PHE A 328 13.21 -11.69 -13.67
N ILE A 329 13.35 -12.35 -14.83
CA ILE A 329 12.77 -13.69 -15.06
C ILE A 329 13.23 -14.69 -13.99
N SER A 330 14.52 -14.66 -13.64
CA SER A 330 15.07 -15.59 -12.65
C SER A 330 14.53 -15.34 -11.25
N THR A 331 14.53 -14.08 -10.80
CA THR A 331 14.16 -13.71 -9.42
C THR A 331 12.66 -13.62 -9.22
N ASP A 332 11.91 -13.25 -10.23
CA ASP A 332 10.46 -13.06 -10.10
C ASP A 332 9.68 -14.33 -10.42
N ILE A 333 10.15 -15.14 -11.37
CA ILE A 333 9.43 -16.33 -11.85
C ILE A 333 10.10 -17.62 -11.38
N ILE A 334 11.32 -17.89 -11.87
CA ILE A 334 11.91 -19.24 -11.77
C ILE A 334 12.24 -19.61 -10.33
N ILE A 335 13.03 -18.79 -9.63
CA ILE A 335 13.52 -19.10 -8.28
C ILE A 335 12.36 -19.19 -7.27
N PRO A 336 11.40 -18.24 -7.22
CA PRO A 336 10.25 -18.35 -6.34
C PRO A 336 9.43 -19.62 -6.57
N ILE A 337 9.18 -20.05 -7.82
CA ILE A 337 8.49 -21.32 -8.11
C ILE A 337 9.24 -22.48 -7.50
N LEU A 338 10.55 -22.58 -7.74
CA LEU A 338 11.37 -23.69 -7.23
C LEU A 338 11.34 -23.75 -5.70
N ILE A 339 11.51 -22.61 -5.03
CA ILE A 339 11.48 -22.55 -3.57
C ILE A 339 10.08 -22.90 -3.05
N LEU A 340 9.03 -22.24 -3.54
CA LEU A 340 7.66 -22.40 -3.07
C LEU A 340 7.15 -23.81 -3.33
N ALA A 341 7.31 -24.35 -4.53
CA ALA A 341 6.92 -25.72 -4.84
C ALA A 341 7.65 -26.73 -3.93
N THR A 342 8.96 -26.54 -3.72
CA THR A 342 9.75 -27.43 -2.85
C THR A 342 9.23 -27.41 -1.41
N VAL A 343 9.04 -26.23 -0.81
CA VAL A 343 8.62 -26.14 0.60
C VAL A 343 7.15 -26.46 0.81
N LEU A 344 6.27 -26.15 -0.14
CA LEU A 344 4.83 -26.40 -0.01
C LEU A 344 4.48 -27.88 -0.23
N LEU A 345 5.17 -28.56 -1.16
CA LEU A 345 4.87 -29.96 -1.53
C LEU A 345 5.71 -30.96 -0.73
N TYR A 346 7.02 -30.74 -0.63
CA TYR A 346 7.97 -31.77 -0.17
C TYR A 346 8.61 -31.47 1.19
N ARG A 347 9.11 -30.24 1.40
CA ARG A 347 9.88 -29.82 2.59
C ARG A 347 9.05 -28.96 3.52
N LYS A 348 7.94 -29.51 4.00
CA LYS A 348 6.91 -28.75 4.71
C LYS A 348 7.50 -28.05 5.94
N GLU A 349 8.47 -28.65 6.63
CA GLU A 349 9.15 -28.13 7.82
C GLU A 349 9.85 -26.78 7.58
N TRP A 350 10.29 -26.54 6.34
CA TRP A 350 10.92 -25.29 5.92
C TRP A 350 9.94 -24.21 5.46
N VAL A 351 8.61 -24.46 5.43
CA VAL A 351 7.61 -23.54 4.86
C VAL A 351 7.72 -22.12 5.38
N VAL A 352 8.01 -21.91 6.66
CA VAL A 352 8.10 -20.55 7.22
C VAL A 352 9.32 -19.80 6.69
N ASN A 353 10.49 -20.44 6.66
CA ASN A 353 11.71 -19.77 6.20
C ASN A 353 11.79 -19.74 4.68
N GLY A 354 11.32 -20.80 4.00
CA GLY A 354 11.31 -20.87 2.54
C GLY A 354 10.39 -19.85 1.90
N THR A 355 9.18 -19.66 2.43
CA THR A 355 8.28 -18.62 1.91
C THR A 355 8.80 -17.21 2.18
N PHE A 356 9.50 -17.00 3.30
CA PHE A 356 10.21 -15.74 3.58
C PHE A 356 11.36 -15.47 2.60
N VAL A 357 12.19 -16.47 2.31
CA VAL A 357 13.28 -16.31 1.33
C VAL A 357 12.68 -16.04 -0.06
N ALA A 358 11.67 -16.81 -0.47
CA ALA A 358 10.97 -16.58 -1.72
C ALA A 358 10.39 -15.16 -1.77
N SER A 359 9.77 -14.67 -0.69
CA SER A 359 9.16 -13.33 -0.69
C SER A 359 10.16 -12.19 -0.83
N ILE A 360 11.38 -12.32 -0.31
CA ILE A 360 12.43 -11.33 -0.55
C ILE A 360 12.84 -11.32 -2.01
N ILE A 361 13.07 -12.51 -2.59
CA ILE A 361 13.51 -12.65 -3.98
C ILE A 361 12.43 -12.13 -4.94
N VAL A 362 11.15 -12.41 -4.65
CA VAL A 362 10.01 -11.85 -5.39
C VAL A 362 10.00 -10.33 -5.36
N ASN A 363 10.16 -9.70 -4.20
CA ASN A 363 10.16 -8.23 -4.15
C ASN A 363 11.32 -7.61 -4.93
N ILE A 364 12.47 -8.29 -4.99
CA ILE A 364 13.59 -7.87 -5.85
C ILE A 364 13.20 -8.02 -7.32
N GLY A 365 12.63 -9.16 -7.72
CA GLY A 365 12.17 -9.43 -9.07
C GLY A 365 11.12 -8.43 -9.55
N MET A 366 10.10 -8.19 -8.73
CA MET A 366 9.06 -7.19 -8.98
C MET A 366 9.61 -5.77 -9.11
N PHE A 367 10.64 -5.41 -8.34
CA PHE A 367 11.30 -4.11 -8.51
C PHE A 367 12.03 -4.02 -9.86
N LEU A 368 12.75 -5.09 -10.25
CA LEU A 368 13.40 -5.19 -11.56
C LEU A 368 12.37 -5.12 -12.70
N GLU A 369 11.21 -5.76 -12.55
CA GLU A 369 10.11 -5.66 -13.52
C GLU A 369 9.72 -4.18 -13.75
N ARG A 370 9.51 -3.41 -12.67
CA ARG A 370 9.16 -1.97 -12.79
C ARG A 370 10.29 -1.15 -13.39
N TYR A 371 11.53 -1.58 -13.21
CA TYR A 371 12.70 -0.95 -13.82
C TYR A 371 12.76 -1.20 -15.34
N ILE A 372 12.57 -2.45 -15.78
CA ILE A 372 12.59 -2.82 -17.21
C ILE A 372 11.34 -2.37 -17.97
N ILE A 373 10.22 -2.12 -17.30
CA ILE A 373 9.06 -1.50 -17.95
C ILE A 373 9.38 -0.03 -18.25
N VAL A 374 10.09 0.68 -17.37
CA VAL A 374 10.27 2.14 -17.51
C VAL A 374 11.46 2.51 -18.41
N ALA A 375 12.67 2.09 -18.07
CA ALA A 375 13.89 2.64 -18.68
C ALA A 375 14.17 2.15 -20.13
N PRO A 376 14.03 0.85 -20.47
CA PRO A 376 14.27 0.35 -21.82
C PRO A 376 13.37 0.99 -22.89
N THR A 377 12.07 1.10 -22.63
CA THR A 377 11.12 1.74 -23.54
C THR A 377 11.50 3.19 -23.86
N LEU A 378 11.98 3.95 -22.87
CA LEU A 378 12.40 5.32 -23.09
C LEU A 378 13.73 5.43 -23.84
N SER A 379 14.61 4.44 -23.72
CA SER A 379 15.90 4.39 -24.43
C SER A 379 15.77 4.22 -25.95
N ARG A 380 14.61 3.76 -26.43
CA ARG A 380 14.30 3.48 -27.84
C ARG A 380 13.08 4.29 -28.33
N PRO A 381 13.20 5.62 -28.52
CA PRO A 381 12.11 6.44 -29.06
C PRO A 381 11.81 6.11 -30.53
N PHE A 382 10.60 6.41 -31.02
CA PHE A 382 10.23 6.22 -32.45
C PHE A 382 11.09 7.05 -33.40
N LEU A 383 11.40 8.27 -33.01
CA LEU A 383 12.24 9.15 -33.80
C LEU A 383 13.70 8.74 -33.62
N PRO A 384 14.55 8.91 -34.65
CA PRO A 384 15.96 8.52 -34.63
C PRO A 384 16.81 9.48 -33.77
N TYR A 385 16.43 9.66 -32.51
CA TYR A 385 17.25 10.33 -31.50
C TYR A 385 18.42 9.44 -31.09
N PRO A 386 19.53 10.03 -30.61
CA PRO A 386 20.60 9.27 -29.98
C PRO A 386 20.03 8.38 -28.87
N ARG A 387 20.36 7.09 -28.92
CA ARG A 387 20.07 6.16 -27.84
C ARG A 387 20.92 6.54 -26.64
N ALA A 388 20.30 6.55 -25.46
CA ALA A 388 21.01 6.72 -24.20
C ALA A 388 20.84 5.45 -23.38
N PHE A 389 21.83 5.17 -22.54
CA PHE A 389 21.71 4.17 -21.49
C PHE A 389 21.48 4.86 -20.16
N TYR A 390 20.67 4.25 -19.29
CA TYR A 390 20.34 4.80 -17.98
C TYR A 390 20.95 3.94 -16.88
N THR A 391 21.75 4.57 -16.04
CA THR A 391 22.29 3.97 -14.81
C THR A 391 21.97 4.89 -13.64
N PRO A 392 21.28 4.41 -12.59
CA PRO A 392 20.99 5.23 -11.44
C PRO A 392 22.27 5.68 -10.76
N THR A 393 22.30 6.94 -10.39
CA THR A 393 23.42 7.56 -9.67
C THR A 393 23.40 7.21 -8.19
N TRP A 394 24.45 7.59 -7.47
CA TRP A 394 24.49 7.46 -6.02
C TRP A 394 23.33 8.20 -5.34
N VAL A 395 22.83 9.31 -5.90
CA VAL A 395 21.71 10.08 -5.37
C VAL A 395 20.43 9.25 -5.39
N GLU A 396 20.09 8.71 -6.55
CA GLU A 396 18.89 7.87 -6.74
C GLU A 396 18.94 6.61 -5.88
N LEU A 397 20.10 5.95 -5.82
CA LEU A 397 20.30 4.77 -4.98
C LEU A 397 20.20 5.10 -3.49
N SER A 398 20.70 6.27 -3.07
CA SER A 398 20.61 6.72 -1.67
C SER A 398 19.17 7.02 -1.27
N ILE A 399 18.39 7.65 -2.15
CA ILE A 399 16.97 7.92 -1.93
C ILE A 399 16.15 6.64 -1.90
N LEU A 400 16.44 5.68 -2.79
CA LEU A 400 15.81 4.35 -2.75
C LEU A 400 16.13 3.62 -1.44
N ALA A 401 17.40 3.60 -1.01
CA ALA A 401 17.81 3.00 0.25
C ALA A 401 17.12 3.66 1.44
N ALA A 402 17.01 4.99 1.44
CA ALA A 402 16.28 5.73 2.46
C ALA A 402 14.77 5.48 2.44
N SER A 403 14.19 5.21 1.27
CA SER A 403 12.77 4.85 1.14
C SER A 403 12.48 3.48 1.77
N VAL A 404 13.33 2.48 1.50
CA VAL A 404 13.24 1.16 2.16
C VAL A 404 13.50 1.29 3.67
N ALA A 405 14.50 2.08 4.07
CA ALA A 405 14.77 2.36 5.48
C ALA A 405 13.57 3.03 6.17
N THR A 406 12.91 3.97 5.50
CA THR A 406 11.70 4.65 6.00
C THR A 406 10.55 3.67 6.15
N PHE A 407 10.36 2.72 5.22
CA PHE A 407 9.38 1.63 5.37
C PHE A 407 9.61 0.85 6.67
N CYS A 408 10.85 0.41 6.91
CA CYS A 408 11.22 -0.30 8.13
C CYS A 408 11.08 0.56 9.39
N PHE A 409 11.44 1.84 9.31
CA PHE A 409 11.31 2.80 10.41
C PHE A 409 9.85 2.97 10.82
N LEU A 410 8.94 3.16 9.86
CA LEU A 410 7.50 3.28 10.11
C LEU A 410 6.97 2.03 10.80
N PHE A 411 7.41 0.84 10.38
CA PHE A 411 7.08 -0.42 11.05
C PHE A 411 7.56 -0.42 12.52
N PHE A 412 8.80 -0.01 12.77
CA PHE A 412 9.39 0.01 14.13
C PHE A 412 8.70 1.01 15.05
N VAL A 413 8.31 2.17 14.53
CA VAL A 413 7.52 3.16 15.26
C VAL A 413 6.13 2.60 15.55
N PHE A 414 5.50 1.97 14.56
CA PHE A 414 4.16 1.42 14.72
C PHE A 414 4.09 0.35 15.80
N VAL A 415 5.06 -0.59 15.89
CA VAL A 415 5.09 -1.59 16.98
C VAL A 415 5.11 -0.94 18.37
N LYS A 416 5.72 0.24 18.52
CA LYS A 416 5.79 0.96 19.80
C LYS A 416 4.55 1.76 20.13
N LEU A 417 3.72 1.99 19.12
CA LEU A 417 2.45 2.70 19.26
C LEU A 417 1.28 1.75 19.39
N ILE A 418 1.25 0.63 18.67
CA ILE A 418 0.12 -0.30 18.60
C ILE A 418 0.63 -1.73 18.36
N PRO A 419 0.12 -2.77 19.04
CA PRO A 419 0.50 -4.16 18.76
C PRO A 419 -0.01 -4.60 17.39
N PHE A 420 0.79 -5.34 16.63
CA PHE A 420 0.42 -5.79 15.28
C PHE A 420 -0.61 -6.92 15.24
N ILE A 421 -0.83 -7.63 16.34
CA ILE A 421 -1.87 -8.65 16.44
C ILE A 421 -3.12 -7.99 17.02
N PRO A 422 -4.25 -7.96 16.30
CA PRO A 422 -5.51 -7.45 16.81
C PRO A 422 -6.03 -8.30 17.97
N VAL A 423 -6.07 -7.75 19.18
CA VAL A 423 -6.47 -8.52 20.36
C VAL A 423 -7.95 -8.87 20.29
N TRP A 424 -8.79 -7.91 19.88
CA TRP A 424 -10.23 -8.11 19.79
C TRP A 424 -10.63 -9.16 18.72
N GLU A 425 -10.02 -9.14 17.52
CA GLU A 425 -10.34 -10.12 16.46
C GLU A 425 -9.90 -11.53 16.88
N VAL A 426 -8.74 -11.67 17.52
CA VAL A 426 -8.27 -12.97 18.02
C VAL A 426 -9.22 -13.51 19.09
N LYS A 427 -9.70 -12.67 20.02
CA LYS A 427 -10.66 -13.07 21.06
C LYS A 427 -12.05 -13.45 20.55
N GLU A 428 -12.48 -12.88 19.43
CA GLU A 428 -13.72 -13.28 18.75
C GLU A 428 -13.66 -14.77 18.34
N LEU A 429 -12.47 -15.35 18.18
CA LEU A 429 -12.27 -16.76 17.77
C LEU A 429 -12.56 -17.72 18.94
N ASP A 430 -12.35 -17.27 20.17
CA ASP A 430 -12.58 -18.05 21.40
C ASP A 430 -14.05 -18.00 21.87
N ARG A 431 -14.99 -17.51 21.04
CA ARG A 431 -16.45 -17.40 21.32
C ARG A 431 -16.82 -16.71 22.64
N ASN A 432 -15.92 -15.95 23.25
CA ASN A 432 -16.15 -15.26 24.53
C ASN A 432 -16.71 -13.84 24.34
N LEU A 433 -17.71 -13.68 23.47
CA LEU A 433 -18.38 -12.38 23.23
C LEU A 433 -19.08 -11.84 24.49
N ASP A 434 -19.64 -12.72 25.33
CA ASP A 434 -20.25 -12.35 26.62
C ASP A 434 -19.23 -11.80 27.62
N LEU A 435 -17.99 -12.29 27.57
CA LEU A 435 -16.89 -11.80 28.40
C LEU A 435 -16.38 -10.45 27.89
N PHE A 436 -16.31 -10.22 26.58
CA PHE A 436 -15.90 -8.95 25.97
C PHE A 436 -16.84 -7.79 26.35
N GLY A 437 -18.15 -8.04 26.28
CA GLY A 437 -19.17 -7.08 26.71
C GLY A 437 -19.17 -6.82 28.22
N ARG A 438 -18.85 -7.82 29.06
CA ARG A 438 -18.68 -7.63 30.52
C ARG A 438 -17.37 -6.92 30.87
N PHE A 439 -16.30 -7.10 30.07
CA PHE A 439 -14.96 -6.55 30.32
C PHE A 439 -14.91 -5.01 30.24
N CYS A 440 -15.61 -4.43 29.26
CA CYS A 440 -15.62 -2.98 29.07
C CYS A 440 -16.61 -2.26 29.99
N ARG A 441 -17.64 -2.97 30.51
CA ARG A 441 -18.64 -2.42 31.44
C ARG A 441 -18.10 -2.14 32.85
N GLY A 442 -16.93 -2.67 33.22
CA GLY A 442 -16.45 -2.71 34.62
C GLY A 442 -15.36 -1.72 35.04
N SER A 443 -14.84 -0.82 34.17
CA SER A 443 -13.67 0.01 34.54
C SER A 443 -14.05 1.38 35.12
N PRO A 444 -13.63 1.72 36.37
CA PRO A 444 -13.91 3.03 36.98
C PRO A 444 -13.23 4.22 36.29
N ARG A 445 -12.20 3.98 35.45
CA ARG A 445 -11.46 5.04 34.73
C ARG A 445 -12.25 5.66 33.58
N GLN A 446 -13.25 4.95 33.04
CA GLN A 446 -14.06 5.46 31.92
C GLN A 446 -15.17 6.45 32.34
N SER A 447 -15.46 6.62 33.63
CA SER A 447 -16.52 7.55 34.09
C SER A 447 -16.12 9.04 34.02
N ARG A 448 -14.83 9.35 33.78
CA ARG A 448 -14.30 10.71 33.84
C ARG A 448 -14.26 11.48 32.52
N SER A 449 -14.64 10.91 31.38
CA SER A 449 -14.56 11.60 30.07
C SER A 449 -15.90 11.62 29.31
N LEU A 450 -16.94 12.23 29.90
CA LEU A 450 -18.11 12.73 29.16
C LEU A 450 -17.77 14.02 28.37
N ARG A 451 -16.61 14.08 27.70
CA ARG A 451 -16.36 15.10 26.68
C ARG A 451 -16.81 14.55 25.35
N LYS A 452 -17.70 15.26 24.65
CA LYS A 452 -18.05 14.99 23.24
C LYS A 452 -16.73 14.88 22.46
N ASN A 453 -16.41 13.68 22.01
CA ASN A 453 -15.17 13.44 21.28
C ASN A 453 -15.29 14.16 19.92
N TRP A 454 -14.45 15.16 19.69
CA TRP A 454 -14.56 16.05 18.52
C TRP A 454 -13.97 15.40 17.25
N LEU A 455 -13.17 14.35 17.42
CA LEU A 455 -12.40 13.73 16.34
C LEU A 455 -13.27 13.23 15.18
N PRO A 456 -14.36 12.45 15.38
CA PRO A 456 -15.20 12.00 14.27
C PRO A 456 -15.87 13.16 13.52
N ARG A 457 -16.20 14.26 14.21
CA ARG A 457 -16.81 15.45 13.60
C ARG A 457 -15.82 16.18 12.71
N VAL A 458 -14.58 16.32 13.16
CA VAL A 458 -13.51 16.93 12.35
C VAL A 458 -13.15 16.03 11.18
N LEU A 459 -13.05 14.71 11.38
CA LEU A 459 -12.85 13.76 10.28
C LEU A 459 -13.99 13.85 9.25
N LEU A 460 -15.24 13.93 9.70
CA LEU A 460 -16.40 14.06 8.81
C LEU A 460 -16.35 15.36 8.01
N LEU A 461 -16.06 16.49 8.67
CA LEU A 461 -15.92 17.78 8.02
C LEU A 461 -14.77 17.77 7.01
N LEU A 462 -13.60 17.23 7.37
CA LEU A 462 -12.47 17.09 6.46
C LEU A 462 -12.85 16.26 5.24
N VAL A 463 -13.52 15.12 5.44
CA VAL A 463 -13.94 14.26 4.32
C VAL A 463 -14.97 14.95 3.43
N ILE A 464 -15.94 15.67 4.01
CA ILE A 464 -16.91 16.46 3.23
C ILE A 464 -16.20 17.58 2.45
N CYS A 465 -15.25 18.29 3.07
CA CYS A 465 -14.50 19.35 2.41
C CYS A 465 -13.63 18.83 1.27
N ILE A 466 -12.90 17.74 1.49
CA ILE A 466 -12.03 17.16 0.45
C ILE A 466 -12.89 16.50 -0.64
N TYR A 467 -14.02 15.88 -0.30
CA TYR A 467 -14.98 15.38 -1.28
C TYR A 467 -15.56 16.50 -2.14
N GLY A 468 -16.06 17.56 -1.50
CA GLY A 468 -16.61 18.72 -2.18
C GLY A 468 -15.58 19.39 -3.08
N TYR A 469 -14.32 19.46 -2.64
CA TYR A 469 -13.21 19.96 -3.45
C TYR A 469 -12.87 19.03 -4.63
N SER A 470 -12.88 17.71 -4.41
CA SER A 470 -12.66 16.71 -5.47
C SER A 470 -13.74 16.79 -6.53
N LEU A 471 -15.01 16.89 -6.12
CA LEU A 471 -16.14 17.11 -7.03
C LEU A 471 -16.04 18.46 -7.73
N TYR A 472 -15.63 19.52 -7.04
CA TYR A 472 -15.40 20.83 -7.66
C TYR A 472 -14.31 20.77 -8.73
N ILE A 473 -13.19 20.09 -8.47
CA ILE A 473 -12.12 19.86 -9.44
C ILE A 473 -12.66 19.11 -10.66
N ILE A 474 -13.35 17.99 -10.42
CA ILE A 474 -13.93 17.16 -11.48
C ILE A 474 -14.92 17.97 -12.31
N ALA A 475 -15.85 18.67 -11.66
CA ALA A 475 -16.85 19.50 -12.32
C ALA A 475 -16.18 20.64 -13.10
N ARG A 476 -15.22 21.35 -12.52
CA ARG A 476 -14.48 22.42 -13.19
C ARG A 476 -13.73 21.91 -14.42
N MET A 477 -13.09 20.74 -14.32
CA MET A 477 -12.28 20.16 -15.39
C MET A 477 -13.12 19.47 -16.48
N ILE A 478 -14.36 19.05 -16.19
CA ILE A 478 -15.31 18.50 -17.17
C ILE A 478 -16.16 19.60 -17.83
N ILE A 479 -16.57 20.61 -17.07
CA ILE A 479 -17.53 21.65 -17.50
C ILE A 479 -16.84 22.79 -18.24
N ILE A 480 -15.63 23.21 -17.85
CA ILE A 480 -14.92 24.26 -18.58
C ILE A 480 -14.45 23.67 -19.91
N PRO A 481 -15.10 24.02 -21.04
CA PRO A 481 -14.61 23.59 -22.33
C PRO A 481 -13.32 24.35 -22.55
N ILE A 482 -12.30 23.63 -22.99
CA ILE A 482 -11.14 24.27 -23.61
C ILE A 482 -11.72 25.14 -24.73
N TYR A 483 -11.47 26.45 -24.67
CA TYR A 483 -11.63 27.33 -25.83
C TYR A 483 -10.77 26.73 -26.95
N THR A 484 -11.37 25.94 -27.83
CA THR A 484 -10.68 25.33 -28.98
C THR A 484 -11.58 25.42 -30.21
N PRO A 485 -11.01 25.76 -31.39
CA PRO A 485 -11.75 25.86 -32.64
C PRO A 485 -12.47 24.55 -33.01
N GLU A 486 -13.44 24.66 -33.91
CA GLU A 486 -14.50 23.69 -34.26
C GLU A 486 -14.05 22.24 -34.56
N GLY A 487 -12.74 21.95 -34.72
CA GLY A 487 -12.20 20.61 -34.99
C GLY A 487 -11.93 19.70 -33.77
N MET A 488 -12.00 20.19 -32.52
CA MET A 488 -11.70 19.38 -31.31
C MET A 488 -12.91 18.92 -30.50
N VAL A 489 -14.14 19.17 -30.98
CA VAL A 489 -15.38 18.78 -30.28
C VAL A 489 -15.48 17.26 -30.09
N ALA A 490 -15.04 16.46 -31.06
CA ALA A 490 -15.01 15.00 -30.97
C ALA A 490 -14.05 14.47 -29.87
N ALA A 491 -12.93 15.17 -29.63
CA ALA A 491 -11.99 14.83 -28.55
C ALA A 491 -12.61 15.06 -27.16
N SER A 492 -13.56 15.99 -27.04
CA SER A 492 -14.25 16.29 -25.79
C SER A 492 -15.26 15.20 -25.37
N GLU A 493 -15.90 14.52 -26.32
CA GLU A 493 -16.83 13.43 -26.03
C GLU A 493 -16.11 12.11 -25.69
N GLY A 494 -15.06 11.76 -26.46
CA GLY A 494 -14.20 10.62 -26.14
C GLY A 494 -13.54 10.77 -24.76
N PHE A 495 -13.14 11.98 -24.41
CA PHE A 495 -12.59 12.29 -23.09
C PHE A 495 -13.62 12.11 -21.96
N LYS A 496 -14.88 12.55 -22.15
CA LYS A 496 -15.94 12.33 -21.15
C LYS A 496 -16.19 10.84 -20.90
N LEU A 497 -16.13 10.00 -21.94
CA LEU A 497 -16.22 8.54 -21.80
C LEU A 497 -15.09 7.94 -20.96
N VAL A 498 -13.85 8.42 -21.16
CA VAL A 498 -12.66 7.92 -20.45
C VAL A 498 -12.55 8.46 -19.02
N ALA A 499 -13.04 9.69 -18.77
CA ALA A 499 -13.06 10.30 -17.45
C ALA A 499 -14.14 9.72 -16.53
N ALA A 500 -15.25 9.21 -17.08
CA ALA A 500 -16.40 8.74 -16.30
C ALA A 500 -16.09 7.57 -15.33
N PRO A 501 -15.30 6.54 -15.71
CA PRO A 501 -14.89 5.50 -14.77
C PRO A 501 -14.08 6.04 -13.59
N VAL A 502 -13.14 6.96 -13.84
CA VAL A 502 -12.28 7.55 -12.81
C VAL A 502 -13.09 8.39 -11.83
N THR A 503 -14.02 9.21 -12.34
CA THR A 503 -14.90 10.03 -11.49
C THR A 503 -15.89 9.19 -10.70
N ALA A 504 -16.41 8.10 -11.28
CA ALA A 504 -17.24 7.13 -10.58
C ALA A 504 -16.48 6.45 -9.44
N VAL A 505 -15.25 5.98 -9.69
CA VAL A 505 -14.36 5.39 -8.68
C VAL A 505 -14.11 6.37 -7.55
N ILE A 506 -13.72 7.62 -7.85
CA ILE A 506 -13.48 8.66 -6.84
C ILE A 506 -14.75 8.90 -6.01
N SER A 507 -15.92 9.01 -6.66
CA SER A 507 -17.19 9.21 -5.97
C SER A 507 -17.54 8.06 -5.03
N ILE A 508 -17.32 6.82 -5.46
CA ILE A 508 -17.51 5.60 -4.65
C ILE A 508 -16.56 5.61 -3.44
N MET A 509 -15.28 6.00 -3.62
CA MET A 509 -14.30 6.14 -2.54
C MET A 509 -14.78 7.12 -1.46
N TRP A 510 -15.24 8.29 -1.88
CA TRP A 510 -15.71 9.32 -0.96
C TRP A 510 -16.99 8.92 -0.24
N PHE A 511 -17.92 8.25 -0.93
CA PHE A 511 -19.11 7.68 -0.30
C PHE A 511 -18.76 6.64 0.77
N ALA A 512 -17.82 5.72 0.46
CA ALA A 512 -17.32 4.71 1.39
C ALA A 512 -16.83 5.34 2.69
N MET A 513 -15.98 6.35 2.53
CA MET A 513 -15.31 7.03 3.62
C MET A 513 -16.29 7.87 4.45
N GLY A 514 -17.20 8.58 3.80
CA GLY A 514 -18.28 9.30 4.45
C GLY A 514 -19.19 8.39 5.27
N TYR A 515 -19.55 7.22 4.73
CA TYR A 515 -20.34 6.23 5.46
C TYR A 515 -19.60 5.67 6.68
N ALA A 516 -18.33 5.31 6.53
CA ALA A 516 -17.53 4.81 7.64
C ALA A 516 -17.39 5.85 8.76
N ILE A 517 -17.14 7.11 8.42
CA ILE A 517 -17.07 8.19 9.41
C ILE A 517 -18.43 8.45 10.06
N TYR A 518 -19.52 8.34 9.31
CA TYR A 518 -20.86 8.41 9.89
C TYR A 518 -21.09 7.30 10.94
N GLN A 519 -20.62 6.07 10.68
CA GLN A 519 -20.69 5.00 11.68
C GLN A 519 -19.81 5.31 12.89
N LEU A 520 -18.60 5.86 12.71
CA LEU A 520 -17.75 6.32 13.81
C LEU A 520 -18.41 7.39 14.67
N TYR A 521 -19.06 8.37 14.01
CA TYR A 521 -19.84 9.39 14.69
C TYR A 521 -20.93 8.74 15.56
N LYS A 522 -21.68 7.78 15.01
CA LYS A 522 -22.71 7.08 15.75
C LYS A 522 -22.15 6.24 16.91
N ILE A 523 -20.99 5.60 16.76
CA ILE A 523 -20.30 4.88 17.85
C ILE A 523 -20.03 5.82 19.04
N THR A 524 -19.68 7.09 18.79
CA THR A 524 -19.47 8.07 19.87
C THR A 524 -20.74 8.59 20.53
N GLU A 525 -21.90 8.47 19.88
CA GLU A 525 -23.19 8.88 20.44
C GLU A 525 -23.86 7.81 21.30
N VAL A 526 -23.42 6.54 21.21
CA VAL A 526 -23.94 5.47 22.07
C VAL A 526 -23.50 5.74 23.51
N VAL A 527 -24.48 6.03 24.38
CA VAL A 527 -24.29 6.36 25.81
C VAL A 527 -24.27 5.10 26.66
#